data_AF-A0A7V2QI49-F1
#
_entry.id   AF-A0A7V2QI49-F1
#
_cell.length_a   1.000
_cell.length_b   1.000
_cell.length_c   1.000
_cell.angle_alpha   90.00
_cell.angle_beta   90.00
_cell.angle_gamma   90.00
#
_symmetry.space_group_name_H-M   'P 1'
#
loop_
_entity.id
_entity.type
_entity.pdbx_description
1 polymer ?
#
loop_
_entity_poly.entity_id
_entity_poly.type
_entity_poly.pdbx_seq_one_letter_code
_entity_poly.pdbx_strand_id
1 'polypeptide(L)'
;MKGRWGEESGQALVIALIALAVGVLLVTAFLYYVSASQRASRGAQEAMVDHYAADAGVEHAIWRLTYEPGFTQTVSASSPVVYSITVNGRTVVITVTQVTTP
;
A
#
# COMPACT_ATOMS: atom_id res chain seq x y z
N MET A 1 49.07 -39.27 31.40
CA MET A 1 48.25 -38.67 30.32
C MET A 1 47.77 -37.30 30.81
N LYS A 2 48.25 -36.22 30.20
CA LYS A 2 48.13 -34.84 30.71
C LYS A 2 46.86 -34.19 30.16
N GLY A 3 45.95 -33.77 31.06
CA GLY A 3 44.68 -33.15 30.70
C GLY A 3 44.86 -31.73 30.14
N ARG A 4 44.28 -31.48 28.96
CA ARG A 4 44.39 -30.23 28.18
C ARG A 4 43.21 -29.26 28.43
N TRP A 5 42.70 -29.19 29.67
CA TRP A 5 41.47 -28.44 30.01
C TRP A 5 41.68 -26.94 30.27
N GLY A 6 42.72 -26.32 29.70
CA GLY A 6 43.06 -24.91 29.94
C GLY A 6 43.02 -24.00 28.71
N GLU A 7 43.22 -24.55 27.51
CA GLU A 7 43.38 -23.76 26.27
C GLU A 7 42.07 -23.55 25.51
N GLU A 8 41.10 -24.46 25.63
CA GLU A 8 39.83 -24.39 24.87
C GLU A 8 38.81 -23.40 25.45
N SER A 9 38.83 -23.11 26.76
CA SER A 9 37.77 -22.30 27.40
C SER A 9 37.79 -20.82 27.00
N GLY A 10 38.99 -20.25 26.78
CA GLY A 10 39.14 -18.86 26.35
C GLY A 10 38.79 -18.66 24.87
N GLN A 11 39.14 -19.64 24.02
CA GLN A 11 38.85 -19.58 22.58
C GLN A 11 37.34 -19.71 22.31
N ALA A 12 36.63 -20.55 23.06
CA ALA A 12 35.18 -20.68 22.96
C ALA A 12 34.45 -19.37 23.24
N LEU A 13 34.85 -18.63 24.28
CA LEU A 13 34.29 -17.33 24.61
C LEU A 13 34.54 -16.30 23.48
N VAL A 14 35.76 -16.26 22.94
CA VAL A 14 36.11 -15.34 21.84
C VAL A 14 35.28 -15.65 20.59
N ILE A 15 35.14 -16.92 20.21
CA ILE A 15 34.32 -17.33 19.06
C ILE A 15 32.84 -16.98 19.29
N ALA A 16 32.32 -17.19 20.51
CA ALA A 16 30.94 -16.83 20.84
C ALA A 16 30.70 -15.31 20.74
N LEU A 17 31.66 -14.48 21.17
CA LEU A 17 31.56 -13.02 21.05
C LEU A 17 31.62 -12.56 19.59
N ILE A 18 32.44 -13.18 18.76
CA ILE A 18 32.49 -12.90 17.32
C ILE A 18 31.16 -13.29 16.66
N ALA A 19 30.64 -14.49 16.96
CA ALA A 19 29.36 -14.96 16.44
C ALA A 19 28.20 -14.04 16.88
N LEU A 20 28.22 -13.59 18.14
CA LEU A 20 27.25 -12.62 18.66
C LEU A 20 27.37 -11.28 17.92
N ALA A 21 28.58 -10.74 17.73
CA ALA A 21 28.79 -9.48 17.03
C ALA A 21 28.28 -9.55 15.58
N VAL A 22 28.58 -10.65 14.88
CA VAL A 22 28.06 -10.89 13.52
C VAL A 22 26.53 -11.05 13.54
N GLY A 23 25.99 -11.78 14.51
CA GLY A 23 24.54 -11.93 14.68
C GLY A 23 23.82 -10.60 14.86
N VAL A 24 24.38 -9.69 15.68
CA VAL A 24 23.84 -8.34 15.89
C VAL A 24 23.86 -7.54 14.59
N LEU A 25 24.95 -7.59 13.82
CA LEU A 25 25.05 -6.92 12.52
C LEU A 25 24.02 -7.46 11.52
N LEU A 26 23.80 -8.77 11.47
CA LEU A 26 22.82 -9.37 10.58
C LEU A 26 21.39 -9.00 10.99
N VAL A 27 21.04 -9.13 12.27
CA VAL A 27 19.69 -8.81 12.77
C VAL A 27 19.35 -7.35 12.51
N THR A 28 20.28 -6.44 12.76
CA THR A 28 20.06 -5.00 12.51
C THR A 28 19.84 -4.70 11.03
N ALA A 29 20.63 -5.28 10.13
CA ALA A 29 20.43 -5.13 8.69
C ALA A 29 19.08 -5.69 8.22
N PHE A 30 18.67 -6.87 8.72
CA PHE A 30 17.37 -7.46 8.39
C PHE A 30 16.20 -6.63 8.91
N LEU A 31 16.28 -6.12 10.15
CA LEU A 31 15.24 -5.25 10.70
C LEU A 31 15.12 -3.95 9.89
N TYR A 32 16.24 -3.36 9.48
CA TYR A 32 16.24 -2.21 8.60
C TYR A 32 15.54 -2.52 7.27
N TYR A 33 15.92 -3.64 6.63
CA TYR A 33 15.31 -4.07 5.38
C TYR A 33 13.79 -4.31 5.52
N VAL A 34 13.35 -5.03 6.55
CA VAL A 34 11.93 -5.29 6.81
C VAL A 34 11.17 -4.00 7.08
N SER A 35 11.78 -3.06 7.81
CA SER A 35 11.16 -1.75 8.06
C SER A 35 10.98 -0.95 6.77
N ALA A 36 11.98 -0.98 5.88
CA ALA A 36 11.93 -0.31 4.60
C ALA A 36 10.91 -0.97 3.65
N SER A 37 10.86 -2.30 3.60
CA SER A 37 9.93 -3.04 2.76
C SER A 37 8.47 -2.83 3.19
N GLN A 38 8.20 -2.78 4.50
CA GLN A 38 6.86 -2.45 5.01
C GLN A 38 6.44 -1.03 4.63
N ARG A 39 7.34 -0.05 4.73
CA ARG A 39 7.05 1.34 4.31
C ARG A 39 6.75 1.42 2.82
N ALA A 40 7.56 0.75 2.00
CA ALA A 40 7.32 0.69 0.55
C ALA A 40 5.98 0.02 0.22
N SER A 41 5.65 -1.08 0.91
CA SER A 41 4.39 -1.80 0.71
C SER A 41 3.18 -0.95 1.10
N ARG A 42 3.25 -0.16 2.18
CA ARG A 42 2.17 0.74 2.58
C ARG A 42 1.84 1.78 1.51
N GLY A 43 2.85 2.39 0.89
CA GLY A 43 2.63 3.33 -0.21
C GLY A 43 1.92 2.68 -1.41
N ALA A 44 2.30 1.45 -1.76
CA ALA A 44 1.61 0.70 -2.81
C ALA A 44 0.16 0.37 -2.44
N GLN A 45 -0.09 -0.03 -1.18
CA GLN A 45 -1.45 -0.30 -0.69
C GLN A 45 -2.33 0.95 -0.72
N GLU A 46 -1.80 2.12 -0.33
CA GLU A 46 -2.53 3.38 -0.40
C GLU A 46 -2.93 3.73 -1.82
N ALA A 47 -2.00 3.61 -2.78
CA ALA A 47 -2.29 3.84 -4.20
C ALA A 47 -3.35 2.86 -4.74
N MET A 48 -3.31 1.60 -4.34
CA MET A 48 -4.33 0.62 -4.74
C MET A 48 -5.72 0.99 -4.21
N VAL A 49 -5.82 1.48 -2.96
CA VAL A 49 -7.09 1.95 -2.39
C VAL A 49 -7.61 3.18 -3.15
N ASP A 50 -6.73 4.09 -3.56
CA ASP A 50 -7.09 5.26 -4.37
C ASP A 50 -7.61 4.87 -5.75
N HIS A 51 -6.93 3.96 -6.45
CA HIS A 51 -7.38 3.45 -7.74
C HIS A 51 -8.71 2.71 -7.63
N TYR A 52 -8.85 1.85 -6.62
CA TYR A 52 -10.11 1.14 -6.37
C TYR A 52 -11.26 2.12 -6.12
N ALA A 53 -11.04 3.16 -5.32
CA ALA A 53 -12.06 4.17 -5.06
C ALA A 53 -12.43 4.93 -6.34
N ALA A 54 -11.45 5.31 -7.16
CA ALA A 54 -11.69 5.97 -8.45
C ALA A 54 -12.54 5.10 -9.39
N ASP A 55 -12.19 3.81 -9.54
CA ASP A 55 -12.94 2.86 -10.38
C ASP A 55 -14.37 2.67 -9.86
N ALA A 56 -14.54 2.51 -8.54
CA ALA A 56 -15.86 2.44 -7.92
C ALA A 56 -16.69 3.72 -8.20
N GLY A 57 -16.05 4.89 -8.25
CA GLY A 57 -16.70 6.14 -8.66
C GLY A 57 -17.20 6.12 -10.10
N VAL A 58 -16.41 5.56 -11.02
CA VAL A 58 -16.81 5.37 -12.42
C VAL A 58 -17.98 4.39 -12.52
N GLU A 59 -17.90 3.24 -11.87
CA GLU A 59 -18.97 2.23 -11.85
C GLU A 59 -20.26 2.81 -11.25
N HIS A 60 -20.16 3.60 -10.19
CA HIS A 60 -21.31 4.27 -9.60
C HIS A 60 -21.95 5.24 -10.60
N ALA A 61 -21.15 6.02 -11.34
CA ALA A 61 -21.67 6.91 -12.37
C ALA A 61 -22.38 6.15 -13.49
N ILE A 62 -21.80 5.03 -13.95
CA ILE A 62 -22.41 4.14 -14.96
C ILE A 62 -23.73 3.58 -14.43
N TRP A 63 -23.76 3.14 -13.17
CA TRP A 63 -24.99 2.62 -12.56
C TRP A 63 -26.09 3.68 -12.54
N ARG A 64 -25.77 4.93 -12.13
CA ARG A 64 -26.74 6.04 -12.15
C ARG A 64 -27.22 6.34 -13.57
N LEU A 65 -26.32 6.36 -14.54
CA LEU A 65 -26.67 6.56 -15.96
C LEU A 65 -27.58 5.46 -16.50
N THR A 66 -27.42 4.23 -16.02
CA THR A 66 -28.14 3.06 -16.54
C THR A 66 -29.49 2.83 -15.85
N TYR A 67 -29.53 3.05 -14.54
CA TYR A 67 -30.63 2.58 -13.69
C TYR A 67 -31.34 3.68 -12.92
N GLU A 68 -30.75 4.87 -12.75
CA GLU A 68 -31.40 5.96 -12.02
C GLU A 68 -32.38 6.71 -12.94
N PRO A 69 -33.71 6.62 -12.69
CA PRO A 69 -34.69 7.29 -13.52
C PRO A 69 -34.48 8.80 -13.48
N GLY A 70 -34.48 9.45 -14.63
CA GLY A 70 -34.31 10.91 -14.70
C GLY A 70 -32.87 11.39 -14.76
N PHE A 71 -31.88 10.59 -14.34
CA PHE A 71 -30.50 11.05 -14.19
C PHE A 71 -29.88 11.51 -15.52
N THR A 72 -30.10 10.77 -16.60
CA THR A 72 -29.57 11.14 -17.93
C THR A 72 -30.12 12.47 -18.46
N GLN A 73 -31.31 12.91 -18.03
CA GLN A 73 -31.88 14.20 -18.43
C GLN A 73 -31.26 15.38 -17.67
N THR A 74 -30.62 15.12 -16.52
CA THR A 74 -29.90 16.15 -15.75
C THR A 74 -28.52 16.44 -16.29
N VAL A 75 -27.97 15.53 -17.11
CA VAL A 75 -26.63 15.65 -17.69
C VAL A 75 -26.73 16.32 -19.04
N SER A 76 -26.01 17.43 -19.24
CA SER A 76 -25.87 18.07 -20.55
C SER A 76 -24.42 18.43 -20.86
N ALA A 77 -24.11 18.67 -22.13
CA ALA A 77 -22.77 19.07 -22.55
C ALA A 77 -22.36 20.47 -22.02
N SER A 78 -23.34 21.35 -21.79
CA SER A 78 -23.13 22.70 -21.27
C SER A 78 -23.24 22.81 -19.75
N SER A 79 -23.75 21.78 -19.07
CA SER A 79 -23.92 21.73 -17.62
C SER A 79 -23.60 20.32 -17.10
N PRO A 80 -22.32 20.01 -16.83
CA PRO A 80 -21.93 18.74 -16.23
C PRO A 80 -22.55 18.55 -14.85
N VAL A 81 -22.88 17.31 -14.52
CA VAL A 81 -23.28 16.94 -13.17
C VAL A 81 -22.03 16.53 -12.38
N VAL A 82 -21.79 17.24 -11.28
CA VAL A 82 -20.66 16.98 -10.38
C VAL A 82 -21.19 16.56 -9.02
N TYR A 83 -20.72 15.44 -8.50
CA TYR A 83 -21.08 14.94 -7.17
C TYR A 83 -19.93 14.11 -6.60
N SER A 84 -20.04 13.76 -5.32
CA SER A 84 -19.01 12.97 -4.64
C SER A 84 -19.59 11.77 -3.92
N ILE A 85 -18.84 10.67 -3.92
CA ILE A 85 -19.09 9.50 -3.07
C ILE A 85 -17.87 9.24 -2.19
N THR A 86 -18.06 8.51 -1.09
CA THR A 86 -16.94 8.06 -0.24
C THR A 86 -16.85 6.54 -0.29
N VAL A 87 -15.69 6.03 -0.69
CA VAL A 87 -15.38 4.60 -0.80
C VAL A 87 -14.11 4.34 -0.01
N ASN A 88 -14.18 3.44 0.99
CA ASN A 88 -13.02 3.08 1.83
C ASN A 88 -12.28 4.30 2.44
N GLY A 89 -13.02 5.33 2.85
CA GLY A 89 -12.45 6.56 3.44
C GLY A 89 -11.82 7.51 2.42
N ARG A 90 -11.87 7.21 1.12
CA ARG A 90 -11.48 8.11 0.03
C ARG A 90 -12.72 8.80 -0.55
N THR A 91 -12.68 10.12 -0.62
CA THR A 91 -13.72 10.91 -1.30
C THR A 91 -13.38 11.02 -2.77
N VAL A 92 -14.28 10.56 -3.62
CA VAL A 92 -14.14 10.54 -5.08
C VAL A 92 -15.08 11.57 -5.65
N VAL A 93 -14.53 12.54 -6.38
CA VAL A 93 -15.32 13.55 -7.11
C VAL A 93 -15.58 13.02 -8.52
N ILE A 94 -16.85 12.86 -8.84
CA ILE A 94 -17.32 12.32 -10.11
C ILE A 94 -17.87 13.48 -10.93
N THR A 95 -17.43 13.57 -12.18
CA THR A 95 -17.96 14.53 -13.16
C THR A 95 -18.55 13.76 -14.32
N VAL A 96 -19.82 14.01 -14.62
CA VAL A 96 -20.54 13.38 -15.73
C VAL A 96 -20.90 14.45 -16.76
N THR A 97 -20.41 14.26 -17.98
CA THR A 97 -20.65 15.14 -19.13
C THR A 97 -21.29 14.35 -20.26
N GLN A 98 -22.27 14.94 -20.93
CA GLN A 98 -22.77 14.39 -22.18
C GLN A 98 -21.76 14.68 -23.30
N VAL A 99 -21.46 13.68 -24.13
CA VAL A 99 -20.66 13.85 -25.34
C VAL A 99 -21.60 14.10 -26.52
N THR A 100 -21.44 15.24 -27.17
CA THR A 100 -22.04 15.51 -28.49
C THR A 100 -21.06 15.08 -29.57
N THR A 101 -21.35 13.99 -30.26
CA THR A 101 -20.66 13.61 -31.49
C THR A 101 -21.03 14.62 -32.60
N PRO A 102 -20.08 15.10 -33.41
CA PRO A 102 -20.36 15.98 -34.55
C PRO A 102 -21.25 15.32 -35.62
#